data_AF-A0A1A1W0M1-F1
#
_entry.id   AF-A0A1A1W0M1-F1
#
_cell.length_a   1.000
_cell.length_b   1.000
_cell.length_c   1.000
_cell.angle_alpha   90.00
_cell.angle_beta   90.00
_cell.angle_gamma   90.00
#
_symmetry.space_group_name_H-M   'P 1'
#
loop_
_entity.id
_entity.type
_entity.pdbx_description
1 polymer ?
#
loop_
_entity_poly.entity_id
_entity_poly.type
_entity_poly.pdbx_seq_one_letter_code
_entity_poly.pdbx_strand_id
1 'polypeptide(L)'
;MPDLHHQRARAFRGLPSHAASHWVDGKPIFSVDARKVRILAIRGRCWLCGYPLASPGYVVSTETDRNYLYGHLFSQAFGPAHHSCVLYSAAACPFLRYRKARRRITGQSPRGTATIKSFNRFGVFFPPSPIAFMVFGYWTATETIPLTNPTHIADLYAQAVTADAATNFTATPRLYWTDTSDDLRRLRTDWLQAMTNLRAWVRTSVVTIDGHTYRGEAIVPSRPS
;
A
#
# COMPACT_ATOMS: atom_id res chain seq x y z
N MET A 1 -6.69 -6.93 21.81
CA MET A 1 -6.99 -5.87 20.82
C MET A 1 -8.50 -5.83 20.60
N PRO A 2 -9.16 -4.65 20.60
CA PRO A 2 -10.60 -4.57 20.37
C PRO A 2 -10.99 -5.15 18.99
N ASP A 3 -12.24 -5.60 18.85
CA ASP A 3 -12.72 -6.28 17.64
C ASP A 3 -12.96 -5.25 16.52
N LEU A 4 -11.95 -5.08 15.66
CA LEU A 4 -11.88 -4.04 14.66
C LEU A 4 -12.53 -4.45 13.33
N HIS A 5 -13.59 -5.26 13.25
CA HIS A 5 -14.19 -5.60 11.95
C HIS A 5 -15.72 -5.78 12.01
N HIS A 6 -16.39 -5.45 10.91
CA HIS A 6 -17.84 -5.68 10.72
C HIS A 6 -18.20 -7.18 10.84
N GLN A 7 -19.34 -7.52 11.45
CA GLN A 7 -19.75 -8.92 11.75
C GLN A 7 -19.83 -9.85 10.52
N ARG A 8 -19.99 -9.29 9.32
CA ARG A 8 -20.00 -10.03 8.04
C ARG A 8 -18.60 -10.41 7.53
N ALA A 9 -17.53 -9.82 8.08
CA ALA A 9 -16.14 -10.13 7.77
C ALA A 9 -15.56 -11.17 8.75
N ARG A 10 -16.30 -12.27 9.02
CA ARG A 10 -15.95 -13.28 10.05
C ARG A 10 -14.53 -13.83 9.94
N ALA A 11 -13.96 -13.89 8.72
CA ALA A 11 -12.59 -14.35 8.47
C ALA A 11 -11.49 -13.41 8.99
N PHE A 12 -11.84 -12.22 9.47
CA PHE A 12 -10.91 -11.18 9.91
C PHE A 12 -11.09 -10.75 11.37
N ARG A 13 -11.90 -11.47 12.14
CA ARG A 13 -12.17 -11.14 13.54
C ARG A 13 -10.87 -11.06 14.34
N GLY A 14 -10.68 -9.97 15.10
CA GLY A 14 -9.46 -9.75 15.91
C GLY A 14 -8.22 -9.25 15.16
N LEU A 15 -8.30 -9.01 13.85
CA LEU A 15 -7.18 -8.49 13.07
C LEU A 15 -7.18 -6.95 13.04
N PRO A 16 -6.01 -6.29 12.99
CA PRO A 16 -5.95 -4.83 12.90
C PRO A 16 -6.51 -4.34 11.57
N SER A 17 -7.37 -3.32 11.63
CA SER A 17 -7.83 -2.61 10.45
C SER A 17 -6.65 -2.04 9.66
N HIS A 18 -6.74 -2.02 8.33
CA HIS A 18 -5.78 -1.24 7.56
C HIS A 18 -5.95 0.24 7.89
N ALA A 19 -4.84 0.99 7.94
CA ALA A 19 -4.82 2.43 8.15
C ALA A 19 -5.63 3.18 7.08
N ALA A 20 -5.65 2.64 5.86
CA ALA A 20 -6.41 3.17 4.74
C ALA A 20 -7.84 2.61 4.61
N SER A 21 -8.31 1.76 5.53
CA SER A 21 -9.67 1.22 5.45
C SER A 21 -10.74 2.32 5.55
N HIS A 22 -11.85 2.13 4.85
CA HIS A 22 -13.11 2.82 5.17
C HIS A 22 -13.65 2.32 6.51
N TRP A 23 -14.37 3.20 7.21
CA TRP A 23 -15.04 2.92 8.48
C TRP A 23 -16.52 3.27 8.36
N VAL A 24 -17.37 2.44 8.96
CA VAL A 24 -18.82 2.58 9.04
C VAL A 24 -19.28 2.01 10.38
N ASP A 25 -20.06 2.81 11.12
CA ASP A 25 -20.59 2.52 12.46
C ASP A 25 -19.52 2.01 13.44
N GLY A 26 -18.38 2.72 13.50
CA GLY A 26 -17.26 2.42 14.40
C GLY A 26 -16.46 1.18 14.00
N LYS A 27 -16.69 0.64 12.79
CA LYS A 27 -16.02 -0.59 12.31
C LYS A 27 -15.43 -0.37 10.93
N PRO A 28 -14.20 -0.85 10.66
CA PRO A 28 -13.68 -0.83 9.32
C PRO A 28 -14.39 -1.88 8.46
N ILE A 29 -14.54 -1.52 7.19
CA ILE A 29 -15.09 -2.39 6.16
C ILE A 29 -13.99 -2.80 5.19
N PHE A 30 -14.24 -3.87 4.43
CA PHE A 30 -13.31 -4.37 3.40
C PHE A 30 -13.35 -3.48 2.14
N SER A 31 -12.95 -2.23 2.32
CA SER A 31 -12.83 -1.20 1.29
C SER A 31 -11.74 -0.22 1.70
N VAL A 32 -11.05 0.35 0.72
CA VAL A 32 -9.92 1.27 0.94
C VAL A 32 -10.33 2.67 0.53
N ASP A 33 -10.11 3.66 1.41
CA ASP A 33 -10.31 5.07 1.11
C ASP A 33 -9.06 5.60 0.39
N ALA A 34 -9.21 5.93 -0.89
CA ALA A 34 -8.12 6.43 -1.72
C ALA A 34 -7.45 7.68 -1.13
N ARG A 35 -8.19 8.54 -0.41
CA ARG A 35 -7.60 9.73 0.24
C ARG A 35 -6.59 9.31 1.30
N LYS A 36 -6.96 8.34 2.15
CA LYS A 36 -6.10 7.81 3.21
C LYS A 36 -4.83 7.18 2.64
N VAL A 37 -4.94 6.37 1.57
CA VAL A 37 -3.77 5.77 0.89
C VAL A 37 -2.81 6.86 0.41
N ARG A 38 -3.33 7.91 -0.23
CA ARG A 38 -2.53 9.01 -0.77
C ARG A 38 -1.84 9.81 0.34
N ILE A 39 -2.56 10.15 1.41
CA ILE A 39 -1.99 10.85 2.56
C ILE A 39 -0.88 10.02 3.20
N LEU A 40 -1.11 8.72 3.40
CA LEU A 40 -0.11 7.81 3.98
C LEU A 40 1.16 7.79 3.15
N ALA A 41 1.04 7.62 1.83
CA ALA A 41 2.19 7.59 0.95
C ALA A 41 2.95 8.92 0.91
N ILE A 42 2.26 10.07 0.78
CA ILE A 42 2.87 11.40 0.82
C ILE A 42 3.67 11.63 2.12
N ARG A 43 3.21 11.03 3.22
CA ARG A 43 3.85 11.11 4.54
C ARG A 43 4.86 9.98 4.81
N GLY A 44 5.26 9.23 3.79
CA GLY A 44 6.23 8.13 3.92
C GLY A 44 5.76 7.04 4.90
N ARG A 45 4.47 6.73 4.91
CA ARG A 45 3.86 5.72 5.79
C ARG A 45 3.45 4.48 5.01
N CYS A 46 3.51 3.34 5.68
CA CYS A 46 2.97 2.09 5.17
C CYS A 46 1.46 2.23 4.98
N TRP A 47 0.97 1.94 3.77
CA TRP A 47 -0.46 2.12 3.48
C TRP A 47 -1.38 1.15 4.25
N LEU A 48 -0.81 0.01 4.70
CA LEU A 48 -1.53 -1.01 5.47
C LEU A 48 -1.59 -0.67 6.96
N CYS A 49 -0.46 -0.42 7.63
CA CYS A 49 -0.45 -0.27 9.10
C CYS A 49 -0.41 1.19 9.57
N GLY A 50 -0.04 2.14 8.70
CA GLY A 50 0.02 3.57 9.02
C GLY A 50 1.30 4.04 9.71
N TYR A 51 2.20 3.13 10.09
CA TYR A 51 3.48 3.46 10.69
C TYR A 51 4.48 4.02 9.67
N PRO A 52 5.53 4.75 10.10
CA PRO A 52 6.63 5.15 9.22
C PRO A 52 7.17 3.96 8.44
N LEU A 53 7.45 4.20 7.16
CA LEU A 53 8.01 3.21 6.27
C LEU A 53 9.43 3.60 5.90
N ALA A 54 10.36 2.71 6.23
CA ALA A 54 11.72 2.72 5.74
C ALA A 54 11.83 1.96 4.42
N SER A 55 12.97 2.12 3.73
CA SER A 55 13.33 1.26 2.60
C SER A 55 13.74 -0.13 3.08
N PRO A 56 13.43 -1.21 2.35
CA PRO A 56 12.65 -1.25 1.11
C PRO A 56 11.13 -1.20 1.35
N GLY A 57 10.40 -0.70 0.36
CA GLY A 57 8.94 -0.78 0.29
C GLY A 57 8.48 -2.02 -0.50
N TYR A 58 7.44 -2.69 -0.02
CA TYR A 58 6.94 -3.93 -0.61
C TYR A 58 5.54 -3.77 -1.22
N VAL A 59 5.29 -4.51 -2.31
CA VAL A 59 3.99 -4.57 -3.01
C VAL A 59 3.66 -5.99 -3.47
N VAL A 60 2.37 -6.33 -3.53
CA VAL A 60 1.91 -7.56 -4.18
C VAL A 60 1.67 -7.31 -5.65
N SER A 61 2.27 -8.13 -6.51
CA SER A 61 2.05 -8.15 -7.95
C SER A 61 1.29 -9.43 -8.33
N THR A 62 0.09 -9.29 -8.90
CA THR A 62 -0.74 -10.45 -9.33
C THR A 62 -0.82 -10.61 -10.84
N GLU A 63 -0.53 -9.55 -11.60
CA GLU A 63 -0.61 -9.49 -13.06
C GLU A 63 0.64 -8.72 -13.54
N THR A 64 1.43 -9.26 -14.47
CA THR A 64 2.69 -8.63 -14.94
C THR A 64 2.43 -7.41 -15.83
N ASP A 65 1.43 -7.49 -16.70
CA ASP A 65 1.29 -6.55 -17.83
C ASP A 65 0.68 -5.21 -17.40
N ARG A 66 -0.02 -5.17 -16.28
CA ARG A 66 -0.68 -3.95 -15.76
C ARG A 66 0.22 -3.09 -14.88
N ASN A 67 1.39 -3.58 -14.51
CA ASN A 67 2.28 -2.81 -13.64
C ASN A 67 3.21 -1.90 -14.44
N TYR A 68 3.32 -2.05 -15.76
CA TYR A 68 4.20 -1.25 -16.62
C TYR A 68 3.41 -0.40 -17.62
N LEU A 69 2.20 0.04 -17.24
CA LEU A 69 1.32 0.83 -18.11
C LEU A 69 1.91 2.19 -18.52
N TYR A 70 2.98 2.63 -17.86
CA TYR A 70 3.63 3.92 -18.08
C TYR A 70 5.11 3.72 -18.47
N GLY A 71 5.36 2.84 -19.44
CA GLY A 71 6.70 2.50 -19.89
C GLY A 71 7.45 1.65 -18.85
N HIS A 72 8.71 2.00 -18.58
CA HIS A 72 9.57 1.22 -17.67
C HIS A 72 9.25 1.38 -16.17
N LEU A 73 8.32 2.28 -15.81
CA LEU A 73 7.94 2.49 -14.42
C LEU A 73 7.01 1.37 -13.93
N PHE A 74 7.46 0.60 -12.94
CA PHE A 74 6.58 -0.31 -12.21
C PHE A 74 5.60 0.53 -11.39
N SER A 75 4.29 0.31 -11.57
CA SER A 75 3.23 1.14 -11.01
C SER A 75 2.12 0.32 -10.37
N GLN A 76 1.53 0.85 -9.30
CA GLN A 76 0.42 0.25 -8.57
C GLN A 76 -0.61 1.30 -8.14
N ALA A 77 -1.83 0.83 -7.88
CA ALA A 77 -2.90 1.65 -7.29
C ALA A 77 -2.74 1.85 -5.77
N PHE A 78 -1.96 1.00 -5.10
CA PHE A 78 -1.71 1.06 -3.66
C PHE A 78 -0.25 1.43 -3.38
N GLY A 79 -0.04 2.08 -2.24
CA GLY A 79 1.28 2.52 -1.81
C GLY A 79 2.19 1.38 -1.34
N PRO A 80 3.42 1.70 -0.92
CA PRO A 80 4.36 0.73 -0.39
C PRO A 80 3.97 0.30 1.02
N ALA A 81 4.28 -0.95 1.38
CA ALA A 81 4.05 -1.51 2.71
C ALA A 81 5.32 -2.11 3.31
N HIS A 82 5.31 -2.33 4.64
CA HIS A 82 6.30 -3.17 5.31
C HIS A 82 6.19 -4.63 4.84
N HIS A 83 7.26 -5.39 5.03
CA HIS A 83 7.32 -6.78 4.59
C HIS A 83 6.25 -7.64 5.30
N SER A 84 6.16 -7.54 6.64
CA SER A 84 5.16 -8.29 7.41
C SER A 84 3.73 -7.90 7.00
N CYS A 85 3.50 -6.61 6.74
CA CYS A 85 2.20 -6.09 6.36
C CYS A 85 1.75 -6.65 5.00
N VAL A 86 2.65 -6.66 4.01
CA VAL A 86 2.30 -7.18 2.67
C VAL A 86 2.05 -8.70 2.72
N LEU A 87 2.82 -9.46 3.50
CA LEU A 87 2.65 -10.91 3.68
C LEU A 87 1.36 -11.23 4.42
N TYR A 88 1.07 -10.49 5.49
CA TYR A 88 -0.21 -10.57 6.18
C TYR A 88 -1.37 -10.32 5.21
N SER A 89 -1.28 -9.28 4.36
CA SER A 89 -2.31 -9.01 3.36
C SER A 89 -2.49 -10.16 2.36
N ALA A 90 -1.40 -10.84 1.99
CA ALA A 90 -1.42 -12.00 1.11
C ALA A 90 -2.08 -13.23 1.77
N ALA A 91 -1.88 -13.43 3.07
CA ALA A 91 -2.51 -14.49 3.85
C ALA A 91 -4.00 -14.22 4.09
N ALA A 92 -4.35 -12.97 4.37
CA ALA A 92 -5.68 -12.58 4.81
C ALA A 92 -6.64 -12.34 3.62
N CYS A 93 -6.15 -11.81 2.49
CA CYS A 93 -6.99 -11.52 1.32
C CYS A 93 -7.46 -12.81 0.64
N PRO A 94 -8.79 -13.06 0.48
CA PRO A 94 -9.29 -14.28 -0.15
C PRO A 94 -8.80 -14.46 -1.59
N PHE A 95 -8.64 -13.37 -2.34
CA PHE A 95 -8.11 -13.42 -3.70
C PHE A 95 -6.63 -13.86 -3.73
N LEU A 96 -5.82 -13.38 -2.78
CA LEU A 96 -4.38 -13.70 -2.74
C LEU A 96 -4.10 -15.08 -2.14
N ARG A 97 -4.89 -15.46 -1.12
CA ARG A 97 -4.79 -16.73 -0.41
C ARG A 97 -5.03 -17.94 -1.32
N TYR A 98 -6.00 -17.85 -2.23
CA TYR A 98 -6.37 -18.97 -3.08
C TYR A 98 -5.85 -18.76 -4.51
N ARG A 99 -4.89 -19.60 -4.94
CA ARG A 99 -4.26 -19.51 -6.28
C ARG A 99 -5.25 -19.50 -7.45
N LYS A 100 -6.38 -20.20 -7.31
CA LYS A 100 -7.45 -20.29 -8.32
C LYS A 100 -8.53 -19.21 -8.17
N ALA A 101 -8.42 -18.32 -7.19
CA ALA A 101 -9.37 -17.21 -7.04
C ALA A 101 -9.32 -16.28 -8.25
N ARG A 102 -10.46 -15.68 -8.57
CA ARG A 102 -10.66 -14.82 -9.73
C ARG A 102 -11.27 -13.49 -9.30
N ARG A 103 -10.89 -12.39 -9.97
CA ARG A 103 -11.54 -11.09 -9.76
C ARG A 103 -12.71 -10.96 -10.73
N ARG A 104 -13.88 -10.59 -10.20
CA ARG A 104 -15.06 -10.28 -11.02
C ARG A 104 -14.82 -9.08 -11.95
N ILE A 105 -14.08 -8.08 -11.46
CA ILE A 105 -13.87 -6.79 -12.15
C ILE A 105 -12.84 -6.90 -13.29
N THR A 106 -11.90 -7.85 -13.24
CA THR A 106 -10.85 -7.99 -14.26
C THR A 106 -11.14 -9.10 -15.27
N GLY A 107 -12.41 -9.49 -15.43
CA GLY A 107 -12.81 -10.47 -16.44
C GLY A 107 -12.40 -11.91 -16.11
N GLN A 108 -12.49 -12.31 -14.83
CA GLN A 108 -12.16 -13.66 -14.37
C GLN A 108 -10.67 -14.04 -14.39
N SER A 109 -9.73 -13.11 -14.58
CA SER A 109 -8.31 -13.43 -14.49
C SER A 109 -7.97 -14.12 -13.15
N PRO A 110 -7.33 -15.29 -13.16
CA PRO A 110 -6.93 -15.97 -11.94
C PRO A 110 -5.85 -15.16 -11.22
N ARG A 111 -5.73 -15.33 -9.91
CA ARG A 111 -4.60 -14.78 -9.12
C ARG A 111 -3.25 -15.12 -9.73
N GLY A 112 -3.14 -16.29 -10.36
CA GLY A 112 -1.94 -16.72 -11.06
C GLY A 112 -0.72 -16.81 -10.13
N THR A 113 0.46 -16.53 -10.69
CA THR A 113 1.76 -16.54 -10.02
C THR A 113 2.03 -15.22 -9.30
N ALA A 114 1.14 -14.83 -8.37
CA ALA A 114 1.37 -13.66 -7.55
C ALA A 114 2.72 -13.71 -6.83
N THR A 115 3.36 -12.55 -6.77
CA THR A 115 4.67 -12.33 -6.14
C THR A 115 4.58 -11.13 -5.21
N ILE A 116 5.45 -11.09 -4.21
CA ILE A 116 5.82 -9.85 -3.54
C ILE A 116 7.05 -9.30 -4.24
N LYS A 117 7.06 -8.01 -4.50
CA LYS A 117 8.22 -7.29 -5.03
C LYS A 117 8.63 -6.22 -4.03
N SER A 118 9.94 -6.06 -3.82
CA SER A 118 10.52 -5.02 -2.99
C SER A 118 11.31 -4.04 -3.83
N PHE A 119 11.29 -2.78 -3.40
CA PHE A 119 11.90 -1.66 -4.11
C PHE A 119 12.55 -0.71 -3.10
N ASN A 120 13.78 -0.28 -3.38
CA ASN A 120 14.46 0.69 -2.53
C ASN A 120 13.97 2.13 -2.75
N ARG A 121 13.31 2.38 -3.88
CA ARG A 121 12.78 3.70 -4.21
C ARG A 121 11.36 3.59 -4.74
N PHE A 122 10.53 4.51 -4.27
CA PHE A 122 9.13 4.61 -4.65
C PHE A 122 8.67 6.06 -4.56
N GLY A 123 7.55 6.38 -5.20
CA GLY A 123 7.11 7.75 -5.36
C GLY A 123 5.67 7.85 -5.86
N VAL A 124 5.23 9.09 -6.02
CA VAL A 124 3.92 9.44 -6.58
C VAL A 124 4.14 9.98 -8.00
N PHE A 125 3.44 9.42 -8.98
CA PHE A 125 3.61 9.78 -10.38
C PHE A 125 2.28 10.16 -11.05
N PHE A 126 2.37 10.99 -12.08
CA PHE A 126 1.24 11.58 -12.80
C PHE A 126 1.32 11.21 -14.28
N PRO A 127 0.59 10.19 -14.73
CA PRO A 127 0.55 9.79 -16.13
C PRO A 127 0.01 10.90 -17.06
N PRO A 128 0.37 10.89 -18.37
CA PRO A 128 0.02 11.94 -19.33
C PRO A 128 -1.47 12.01 -19.76
N SER A 129 -2.41 11.36 -19.05
CA SER A 129 -3.85 11.34 -19.36
C SER A 129 -4.63 12.36 -18.51
N PRO A 130 -5.73 12.98 -19.00
CA PRO A 130 -6.04 14.38 -18.67
C PRO A 130 -6.65 14.65 -17.29
N ILE A 131 -6.77 13.68 -16.38
CA ILE A 131 -7.34 13.95 -15.04
C ILE A 131 -6.60 13.13 -13.98
N ALA A 132 -5.71 13.78 -13.23
CA ALA A 132 -5.37 13.59 -11.80
C ALA A 132 -5.42 12.18 -11.16
N PHE A 133 -5.18 11.10 -11.91
CA PHE A 133 -4.97 9.78 -11.33
C PHE A 133 -3.49 9.63 -11.03
N MET A 134 -3.12 10.02 -9.81
CA MET A 134 -1.81 9.65 -9.29
C MET A 134 -1.70 8.13 -9.18
N VAL A 135 -0.54 7.61 -9.54
CA VAL A 135 -0.17 6.21 -9.33
C VAL A 135 1.05 6.15 -8.42
N PHE A 136 1.24 5.03 -7.75
CA PHE A 136 2.46 4.76 -7.03
C PHE A 136 3.45 4.13 -7.98
N GLY A 137 4.61 4.75 -8.14
CA GLY A 137 5.69 4.23 -8.96
C GLY A 137 6.80 3.68 -8.09
N TYR A 138 7.44 2.62 -8.57
CA TYR A 138 8.45 1.86 -7.87
C TYR A 138 9.61 1.60 -8.84
N TRP A 139 10.83 1.77 -8.36
CA TRP A 139 12.04 1.52 -9.14
C TRP A 139 13.17 1.05 -8.23
N THR A 140 14.27 0.57 -8.79
CA THR A 140 15.34 -0.14 -8.06
C THR A 140 14.79 -1.37 -7.32
N ALA A 141 14.25 -2.32 -8.09
CA ALA A 141 13.76 -3.59 -7.55
C ALA A 141 14.91 -4.36 -6.89
N THR A 142 14.69 -4.89 -5.69
CA THR A 142 15.71 -5.63 -4.94
C THR A 142 15.40 -7.12 -4.82
N GLU A 143 14.12 -7.48 -4.75
CA GLU A 143 13.70 -8.86 -4.57
C GLU A 143 12.37 -9.15 -5.28
N THR A 144 12.14 -10.41 -5.66
CA THR A 144 10.84 -10.91 -6.08
C THR A 144 10.59 -12.26 -5.42
N ILE A 145 9.59 -12.32 -4.54
CA ILE A 145 9.27 -13.48 -3.72
C ILE A 145 7.99 -14.16 -4.26
N PRO A 146 8.02 -15.42 -4.68
CA PRO A 146 6.83 -16.12 -5.17
C PRO A 146 5.89 -16.51 -4.01
N LEU A 147 4.60 -16.17 -4.14
CA LEU A 147 3.56 -16.58 -3.19
C LEU A 147 2.99 -17.95 -3.60
N THR A 148 3.60 -19.03 -3.10
CA THR A 148 3.31 -20.40 -3.58
C THR A 148 2.11 -21.05 -2.88
N ASN A 149 2.19 -21.25 -1.56
CA ASN A 149 1.17 -21.93 -0.76
C ASN A 149 1.05 -21.29 0.66
N PRO A 150 -0.02 -21.58 1.41
CA PRO A 150 -0.26 -20.95 2.72
C PRO A 150 0.85 -21.19 3.76
N THR A 151 1.47 -22.37 3.80
CA THR A 151 2.57 -22.68 4.72
C THR A 151 3.78 -21.79 4.44
N HIS A 152 4.19 -21.70 3.18
CA HIS A 152 5.28 -20.82 2.76
C HIS A 152 5.01 -19.34 3.11
N ILE A 153 3.77 -18.87 2.92
CA ILE A 153 3.40 -17.49 3.29
C ILE A 153 3.48 -17.28 4.81
N ALA A 154 3.08 -18.28 5.61
CA ALA A 154 3.14 -18.21 7.06
C ALA A 154 4.59 -18.16 7.57
N ASP A 155 5.49 -18.97 6.99
CA ASP A 155 6.91 -18.98 7.33
C ASP A 155 7.57 -17.63 7.01
N LEU A 156 7.31 -17.09 5.82
CA LEU A 156 7.77 -15.76 5.42
C LEU A 156 7.23 -14.68 6.36
N TYR A 157 5.95 -14.76 6.74
CA TYR A 157 5.33 -13.79 7.63
C TYR A 157 5.98 -13.79 9.01
N ALA A 158 6.25 -14.95 9.60
CA ALA A 158 6.91 -15.06 10.90
C ALA A 158 8.32 -14.42 10.88
N GLN A 159 9.08 -14.66 9.81
CA GLN A 159 10.39 -14.05 9.61
C GLN A 159 10.28 -12.53 9.45
N ALA A 160 9.34 -12.06 8.64
CA ALA A 160 9.13 -10.64 8.39
C ALA A 160 8.67 -9.88 9.64
N VAL A 161 7.82 -10.47 10.49
CA VAL A 161 7.43 -9.87 11.78
C VAL A 161 8.63 -9.68 12.69
N THR A 162 9.52 -10.68 12.75
CA THR A 162 10.74 -10.61 13.56
C THR A 162 11.67 -9.50 13.05
N ALA A 163 11.88 -9.43 11.73
CA ALA A 163 12.70 -8.41 11.10
C ALA A 163 12.12 -6.99 11.29
N ASP A 164 10.81 -6.82 11.05
CA ASP A 164 10.15 -5.53 11.21
C ASP A 164 10.20 -5.08 12.68
N ALA A 165 9.98 -5.96 13.65
CA ALA A 165 10.08 -5.63 15.07
C ALA A 165 11.45 -5.06 15.47
N ALA A 166 12.54 -5.57 14.86
CA ALA A 166 13.90 -5.09 15.11
C ALA A 166 14.14 -3.64 14.61
N THR A 167 13.31 -3.13 13.70
CA THR A 167 13.45 -1.75 13.18
C THR A 167 12.83 -0.69 14.09
N ASN A 168 12.12 -1.09 15.15
CA ASN A 168 11.40 -0.18 16.05
C ASN A 168 10.47 0.82 15.32
N PHE A 169 9.92 0.43 14.16
CA PHE A 169 9.08 1.29 13.33
C PHE A 169 7.78 1.73 14.03
N THR A 170 7.42 1.11 15.16
CA THR A 170 6.26 1.45 15.99
C THR A 170 6.53 2.56 17.01
N ALA A 171 7.78 3.03 17.16
CA ALA A 171 8.13 4.12 18.08
C ALA A 171 7.41 5.44 17.74
N THR A 172 7.15 5.68 16.46
CA THR A 172 6.28 6.80 16.03
C THR A 172 4.84 6.30 15.92
N PRO A 173 3.84 7.02 16.45
CA PRO A 173 2.44 6.63 16.33
C PRO A 173 2.00 6.38 14.87
N ARG A 174 1.17 5.35 14.66
CA ARG A 174 0.56 5.08 13.36
C ARG A 174 -0.40 6.21 12.97
N LEU A 175 -0.36 6.57 11.69
CA LEU A 175 -1.36 7.45 11.09
C LEU A 175 -2.55 6.62 10.58
N TYR A 176 -3.74 6.89 11.07
CA TYR A 176 -4.98 6.25 10.62
C TYR A 176 -6.17 7.15 10.93
N TRP A 177 -7.36 6.80 10.42
CA TRP A 177 -8.60 7.53 10.66
C TRP A 177 -9.78 6.57 10.74
N THR A 178 -10.69 6.83 11.69
CA THR A 178 -11.98 6.16 11.86
C THR A 178 -13.11 6.99 11.23
N ASP A 179 -14.36 6.66 11.54
CA ASP A 179 -15.58 7.39 11.19
C ASP A 179 -16.12 8.27 12.33
N THR A 180 -15.35 8.44 13.41
CA THR A 180 -15.65 9.45 14.44
C THR A 180 -15.58 10.87 13.87
N SER A 181 -16.39 11.79 14.38
CA SER A 181 -16.45 13.18 13.89
C SER A 181 -15.09 13.89 13.89
N ASP A 182 -14.26 13.63 14.90
CA ASP A 182 -12.91 14.23 14.99
C ASP A 182 -11.97 13.67 13.92
N ASP A 183 -12.00 12.36 13.68
CA ASP A 183 -11.19 11.75 12.62
C ASP A 183 -11.65 12.15 11.23
N LEU A 184 -12.96 12.35 11.01
CA LEU A 184 -13.48 12.87 9.75
C LEU A 184 -13.00 14.31 9.49
N ARG A 185 -12.99 15.16 10.54
CA ARG A 185 -12.45 16.52 10.45
C ARG A 185 -10.95 16.51 10.16
N ARG A 186 -10.18 15.67 10.87
CA ARG A 186 -8.74 15.50 10.67
C ARG A 186 -8.42 14.98 9.27
N LEU A 187 -9.15 13.97 8.79
CA LEU A 187 -9.01 13.44 7.44
C LEU A 187 -9.26 14.50 6.37
N ARG A 188 -10.27 15.36 6.56
CA ARG A 188 -10.55 16.47 5.64
C ARG A 188 -9.39 17.46 5.59
N THR A 189 -8.85 17.86 6.74
CA THR A 189 -7.70 18.77 6.82
C THR A 189 -6.45 18.15 6.18
N ASP A 190 -6.13 16.90 6.54
CA ASP A 190 -4.99 16.17 5.98
C ASP A 190 -5.12 16.02 4.45
N TRP A 191 -6.34 15.77 3.96
CA TRP A 191 -6.61 15.66 2.53
C TRP A 191 -6.42 16.98 1.78
N LEU A 192 -6.88 18.10 2.34
CA LEU A 192 -6.67 19.41 1.73
C LEU A 192 -5.18 19.73 1.60
N GLN A 193 -4.39 19.44 2.65
CA GLN A 193 -2.94 19.59 2.60
C GLN A 193 -2.30 18.68 1.56
N ALA A 194 -2.67 17.40 1.53
CA ALA A 194 -2.18 16.43 0.55
C ALA A 194 -2.49 16.89 -0.89
N MET A 195 -3.69 17.41 -1.13
CA MET A 195 -4.09 17.94 -2.43
C MET A 195 -3.25 19.15 -2.86
N THR A 196 -2.91 20.04 -1.93
CA THR A 196 -1.98 21.15 -2.21
C THR A 196 -0.62 20.62 -2.65
N ASN A 197 -0.04 19.65 -1.93
CA ASN A 197 1.24 19.04 -2.29
C ASN A 197 1.17 18.36 -3.66
N LEU A 198 0.15 17.54 -3.91
CA LEU A 198 -0.03 16.84 -5.19
C LEU A 198 -0.17 17.82 -6.36
N ARG A 199 -0.90 18.93 -6.17
CA ARG A 199 -1.05 19.99 -7.19
C ARG A 199 0.25 20.74 -7.45
N ALA A 200 1.10 20.90 -6.44
CA ALA A 200 2.44 21.45 -6.63
C ALA A 200 3.31 20.47 -7.43
N TRP A 201 3.40 19.21 -6.98
CA TRP A 201 4.24 18.19 -7.61
C TRP A 201 3.87 17.90 -9.07
N VAL A 202 2.59 17.85 -9.41
CA VAL A 202 2.16 17.65 -10.82
C VAL A 202 2.57 18.81 -11.75
N ARG A 203 2.90 19.98 -11.20
CA ARG A 203 3.34 21.14 -11.98
C ARG A 203 4.86 21.26 -12.06
N THR A 204 5.55 20.93 -10.97
CA THR A 204 6.96 21.28 -10.81
C THR A 204 7.90 20.09 -10.63
N SER A 205 7.38 18.90 -10.31
CA SER A 205 8.23 17.78 -9.95
C SER A 205 8.38 16.75 -11.05
N VAL A 206 9.63 16.32 -11.25
CA VAL A 206 10.04 15.29 -12.19
C VAL A 206 11.04 14.36 -11.53
N VAL A 207 10.96 13.08 -11.87
CA VAL A 207 11.89 12.04 -11.43
C VAL A 207 12.42 11.33 -12.66
N THR A 208 13.74 11.25 -12.78
CA THR A 208 14.40 10.48 -13.85
C THR A 208 14.75 9.08 -13.34
N ILE A 209 14.31 8.06 -14.05
CA ILE A 209 14.52 6.64 -13.75
C ILE A 209 15.02 5.97 -15.02
N ASP A 210 16.21 5.38 -14.97
CA ASP A 210 16.81 4.64 -16.08
C ASP A 210 16.81 5.41 -17.41
N GLY A 211 17.10 6.72 -17.36
CA GLY A 211 17.12 7.61 -18.52
C GLY A 211 15.75 8.14 -18.97
N HIS A 212 14.65 7.70 -18.35
CA HIS A 212 13.31 8.19 -18.62
C HIS A 212 12.85 9.20 -17.58
N THR A 213 12.32 10.34 -18.02
CA THR A 213 11.80 11.38 -17.13
C THR A 213 10.30 11.24 -16.96
N TYR A 214 9.88 11.11 -15.71
CA TYR A 214 8.49 11.00 -15.31
C TYR A 214 8.07 12.23 -14.51
N ARG A 215 6.83 12.67 -14.71
CA ARG A 215 6.23 13.67 -13.82
C ARG A 215 5.81 12.99 -12.52
N GLY A 216 6.34 13.45 -11.41
CA GLY A 216 6.14 12.79 -10.12
C GLY A 216 7.12 13.27 -9.08
N GLU A 217 6.92 12.82 -7.85
CA GLU A 217 7.77 13.10 -6.69
C GLU A 217 8.26 11.77 -6.10
N ALA A 218 9.56 11.68 -5.86
CA ALA A 218 10.13 10.56 -5.11
C ALA A 218 9.80 10.71 -3.62
N ILE A 219 9.25 9.67 -3.00
CA ILE A 219 9.03 9.66 -1.56
C ILE A 219 10.33 9.22 -0.90
N VAL A 220 10.95 10.10 -0.12
CA VAL A 220 12.10 9.74 0.70
C VAL A 220 11.61 8.91 1.89
N PRO A 221 12.01 7.63 2.01
CA PRO A 221 11.61 6.81 3.16
C PRO A 221 12.12 7.44 4.46
N SER A 222 11.35 7.30 5.53
CA SER A 222 11.79 7.80 6.82
C SER A 222 13.00 6.99 7.26
N ARG A 223 14.09 7.65 7.70
CA ARG A 223 15.18 6.92 8.36
C ARG A 223 14.65 6.37 9.69
N PRO A 224 14.86 5.09 10.01
CA PRO A 224 14.62 4.61 11.36
C PRO A 224 15.53 5.43 12.29
N SER A 225 14.92 6.05 13.30
CA SER A 225 15.60 6.81 14.36
C SER A 225 16.31 5.88 15.33
#